data_AF-A0A2E9RVT4-F1
#
_entry.id   AF-A0A2E9RVT4-F1
#
_cell.length_a   1.000
_cell.length_b   1.000
_cell.length_c   1.000
_cell.angle_alpha   90.00
_cell.angle_beta   90.00
_cell.angle_gamma   90.00
#
_symmetry.space_group_name_H-M   'P 1'
#
loop_
_entity.id
_entity.type
_entity.pdbx_description
1 polymer ?
#
loop_
_entity_poly.entity_id
_entity_poly.type
_entity_poly.pdbx_seq_one_letter_code
_entity_poly.pdbx_strand_id
1 'polypeptide(L)'
;MLFVAIGAVAWANVENARLGGAENIAVPGFGEDGLRIWEMRAFQAIPLAHGVVDAKDLLLTTFSGPKVETILKSPNARFRTEDGHASSDSRIQVTGPGYEISGKGWEWDSNRSRIQIRAHVKAVFNEKFDGLFK
;
A
#
# COMPACT_ATOMS: atom_id res chain seq x y z
N MET A 1 -49.52 -30.81 15.73
CA MET A 1 -48.22 -30.65 16.41
C MET A 1 -47.16 -31.07 15.40
N LEU A 2 -46.48 -30.10 14.77
CA LEU A 2 -45.54 -30.31 13.67
C LEU A 2 -44.14 -30.07 14.22
N PHE A 3 -43.27 -31.09 14.23
CA PHE A 3 -41.86 -30.92 14.60
C PHE A 3 -41.09 -30.50 13.34
N VAL A 4 -40.52 -29.30 13.37
CA VAL A 4 -39.54 -28.85 12.39
C VAL A 4 -38.18 -29.37 12.85
N ALA A 5 -37.60 -30.31 12.10
CA ALA A 5 -36.21 -30.70 12.26
C ALA A 5 -35.37 -29.89 11.26
N ILE A 6 -34.80 -28.76 11.71
CA ILE A 6 -33.70 -28.10 11.00
C ILE A 6 -32.43 -28.83 11.44
N GLY A 7 -32.10 -29.89 10.72
CA GLY A 7 -30.83 -30.61 10.89
C GLY A 7 -29.69 -29.75 10.37
N ALA A 8 -28.98 -29.09 11.28
CA ALA A 8 -27.70 -28.44 11.02
C ALA A 8 -26.64 -29.50 10.72
N VAL A 9 -26.14 -29.55 9.49
CA VAL A 9 -24.84 -30.16 9.19
C VAL A 9 -24.16 -29.37 8.07
N ALA A 10 -23.58 -28.23 8.43
CA ALA A 10 -22.57 -27.56 7.62
C ALA A 10 -21.24 -27.56 8.39
N TRP A 11 -20.80 -28.75 8.79
CA TRP A 11 -19.47 -29.01 9.34
C TRP A 11 -18.76 -29.97 8.40
N ALA A 12 -18.36 -29.49 7.23
CA ALA A 12 -17.35 -30.11 6.39
C ALA A 12 -16.87 -29.07 5.38
N ASN A 13 -15.55 -28.87 5.31
CA ASN A 13 -14.80 -28.14 4.28
C ASN A 13 -14.39 -26.68 4.54
N VAL A 14 -14.13 -26.29 5.80
CA VAL A 14 -13.36 -25.04 6.07
C VAL A 14 -11.85 -25.30 6.18
N GLU A 15 -11.39 -26.53 5.95
CA GLU A 15 -9.99 -26.90 6.16
C GLU A 15 -9.12 -26.86 4.89
N ASN A 16 -9.64 -26.39 3.75
CA ASN A 16 -8.89 -26.40 2.48
C ASN A 16 -9.19 -25.27 1.49
N ALA A 17 -9.79 -24.16 1.97
CA ALA A 17 -9.76 -22.93 1.17
C ALA A 17 -8.31 -22.45 1.17
N ARG A 18 -7.57 -22.69 0.07
CA ARG A 18 -6.39 -21.89 -0.27
C ARG A 18 -6.77 -20.44 0.06
N LEU A 19 -6.01 -19.75 0.91
CA LEU A 19 -6.22 -18.32 1.17
C LEU A 19 -6.21 -17.62 -0.19
N GLY A 20 -7.39 -17.42 -0.76
CA GLY A 20 -7.55 -16.83 -2.07
C GLY A 20 -7.09 -15.40 -1.94
N GLY A 21 -6.05 -15.03 -2.67
CA GLY A 21 -5.69 -13.63 -2.80
C GLY A 21 -6.85 -12.85 -3.42
N ALA A 22 -6.88 -11.54 -3.18
CA ALA A 22 -7.75 -10.64 -3.88
C ALA A 22 -7.02 -10.05 -5.09
N GLU A 23 -7.77 -9.73 -6.14
CA GLU A 23 -7.25 -9.06 -7.34
C GLU A 23 -7.82 -7.64 -7.43
N ASN A 24 -7.06 -6.73 -8.05
CA ASN A 24 -7.46 -5.34 -8.29
C ASN A 24 -7.95 -4.62 -7.02
N ILE A 25 -7.19 -4.73 -5.93
CA ILE A 25 -7.57 -4.17 -4.64
C ILE A 25 -7.30 -2.67 -4.56
N ALA A 26 -8.08 -1.99 -3.73
CA ALA A 26 -7.84 -0.62 -3.29
C ALA A 26 -8.08 -0.52 -1.77
N VAL A 27 -7.11 0.01 -1.04
CA VAL A 27 -7.17 0.23 0.42
C VAL A 27 -6.90 1.70 0.68
N PRO A 28 -7.91 2.49 1.08
CA PRO A 28 -7.73 3.87 1.49
C PRO A 28 -7.31 3.96 2.97
N GLY A 29 -6.55 5.00 3.29
CA GLY A 29 -6.32 5.44 4.66
C GLY A 29 -6.78 6.88 4.86
N PHE A 30 -7.31 7.14 6.05
CA PHE A 30 -7.94 8.39 6.41
C PHE A 30 -7.19 9.05 7.56
N GLY A 31 -7.09 10.38 7.51
CA GLY A 31 -6.60 11.19 8.62
C GLY A 31 -7.65 11.33 9.72
N GLU A 32 -7.27 11.98 10.82
CA GLU A 32 -8.17 12.26 11.94
C GLU A 32 -9.38 13.14 11.56
N ASP A 33 -9.22 13.96 10.53
CA ASP A 33 -10.27 14.79 9.93
C ASP A 33 -11.25 14.00 9.03
N GLY A 34 -11.03 12.70 8.87
CA GLY A 34 -11.81 11.83 7.98
C GLY A 34 -11.49 12.00 6.50
N LEU A 35 -10.51 12.82 6.13
CA LEU A 35 -10.08 12.97 4.75
C LEU A 35 -9.15 11.83 4.35
N ARG A 36 -9.27 11.37 3.09
CA ARG A 36 -8.37 10.35 2.54
C ARG A 36 -6.99 10.96 2.34
N ILE A 37 -5.99 10.43 3.03
CA ILE A 37 -4.59 10.90 2.99
C ILE A 37 -3.68 9.97 2.19
N TRP A 38 -4.09 8.72 1.99
CA TRP A 38 -3.42 7.80 1.07
C TRP A 38 -4.38 6.74 0.53
N GLU A 39 -3.99 6.11 -0.58
CA GLU A 39 -4.65 4.94 -1.16
C GLU A 39 -3.61 3.99 -1.73
N MET A 40 -3.66 2.74 -1.30
CA MET A 40 -2.88 1.65 -1.87
C MET A 40 -3.72 0.88 -2.87
N ARG A 41 -3.21 0.67 -4.08
CA ARG A 41 -3.75 -0.25 -5.07
C ARG A 41 -2.74 -1.34 -5.39
N ALA A 42 -3.23 -2.53 -5.68
CA ALA A 42 -2.40 -3.65 -6.12
C ALA A 42 -3.19 -4.55 -7.07
N PHE A 43 -2.49 -5.13 -8.06
CA PHE A 43 -3.10 -6.10 -8.97
C PHE A 43 -3.47 -7.39 -8.23
N GLN A 44 -2.59 -7.85 -7.33
CA GLN A 44 -2.83 -9.02 -6.50
C GLN A 44 -2.43 -8.73 -5.06
N ALA A 45 -3.23 -9.21 -4.12
CA ALA A 45 -3.00 -9.09 -2.68
C ALA A 45 -3.24 -10.42 -2.00
N ILE A 46 -2.21 -11.00 -1.42
CA ILE A 46 -2.28 -12.27 -0.71
C ILE A 46 -2.20 -11.96 0.78
N PRO A 47 -3.29 -12.18 1.54
CA PRO A 47 -3.25 -11.97 2.98
C PRO A 47 -2.29 -12.98 3.61
N LEU A 48 -1.45 -12.47 4.50
CA LEU A 48 -0.61 -13.24 5.40
C LEU A 48 -1.18 -13.14 6.83
N ALA A 49 -0.44 -13.64 7.82
CA ALA A 49 -0.82 -13.49 9.22
C ALA A 49 -0.73 -12.03 9.69
N HIS A 50 -1.50 -11.68 10.73
CA HIS A 50 -1.40 -10.41 11.46
C HIS A 50 -1.60 -9.13 10.62
N GLY A 51 -2.60 -9.11 9.73
CA GLY A 51 -2.94 -7.91 8.94
C GLY A 51 -1.88 -7.53 7.91
N VAL A 52 -0.92 -8.42 7.64
CA VAL A 52 0.10 -8.27 6.62
C VAL A 52 -0.43 -8.79 5.29
N VAL A 53 -0.16 -8.07 4.20
CA VAL A 53 -0.54 -8.45 2.85
C VAL A 53 0.71 -8.40 1.95
N ASP A 54 0.95 -9.48 1.22
CA ASP A 54 1.91 -9.45 0.11
C ASP A 54 1.17 -8.93 -1.15
N ALA A 55 1.55 -7.73 -1.58
CA ALA A 55 0.98 -7.03 -2.73
C ALA A 55 1.88 -7.13 -3.95
N LYS A 56 1.30 -7.32 -5.14
CA LYS A 56 1.97 -7.27 -6.44
C LYS A 56 1.46 -6.11 -7.29
N ASP A 57 2.35 -5.52 -8.06
CA ASP A 57 2.10 -4.33 -8.89
C ASP A 57 1.48 -3.20 -8.08
N LEU A 58 2.22 -2.79 -7.04
CA LEU A 58 1.80 -1.79 -6.08
C LEU A 58 1.80 -0.39 -6.71
N LEU A 59 0.71 0.33 -6.47
CA LEU A 59 0.58 1.77 -6.66
C LEU A 59 0.08 2.39 -5.35
N LEU A 60 0.93 3.15 -4.66
CA LEU A 60 0.55 3.92 -3.48
C LEU A 60 0.45 5.39 -3.87
N THR A 61 -0.68 6.03 -3.56
CA THR A 61 -0.90 7.45 -3.80
C THR A 61 -1.10 8.16 -2.46
N THR A 62 -0.40 9.25 -2.21
CA THR A 62 -0.65 10.14 -1.07
C THR A 62 -1.36 11.41 -1.53
N PHE A 63 -2.14 11.99 -0.63
CA PHE A 63 -2.99 13.13 -0.92
C PHE A 63 -2.79 14.24 0.12
N SER A 64 -2.82 15.48 -0.37
CA SER A 64 -3.00 16.68 0.45
C SER A 64 -4.34 17.29 0.08
N GLY A 65 -5.38 17.00 0.86
CA GLY A 65 -6.76 17.30 0.51
C GLY A 65 -7.16 16.60 -0.81
N PRO A 66 -7.73 17.31 -1.81
CA PRO A 66 -8.12 16.70 -3.08
C PRO A 66 -6.93 16.46 -4.03
N LYS A 67 -5.74 16.98 -3.73
CA LYS A 67 -4.58 16.96 -4.62
C LYS A 67 -3.74 15.71 -4.37
N VAL A 68 -3.33 15.04 -5.45
CA VAL A 68 -2.28 14.02 -5.40
C VAL A 68 -0.94 14.68 -5.07
N GLU A 69 -0.32 14.22 -4.00
CA GLU A 69 0.96 14.72 -3.53
C GLU A 69 2.12 13.84 -4.01
N THR A 70 2.01 12.52 -3.83
CA THR A 70 3.06 11.58 -4.22
C THR A 70 2.45 10.31 -4.79
N ILE A 71 3.08 9.77 -5.83
CA ILE A 71 2.77 8.45 -6.39
C ILE A 71 4.01 7.57 -6.25
N LEU A 72 3.85 6.40 -5.62
CA LEU A 72 4.88 5.39 -5.43
C LEU A 72 4.49 4.12 -6.17
N LYS A 73 5.40 3.59 -6.98
CA LYS A 73 5.24 2.34 -7.73
C LYS A 73 6.32 1.34 -7.33
N SER A 74 5.93 0.09 -7.09
CA SER A 74 6.84 -1.02 -6.81
C SER A 74 6.29 -2.33 -7.37
N PRO A 75 7.12 -3.24 -7.91
CA PRO A 75 6.65 -4.55 -8.40
C PRO A 75 5.99 -5.41 -7.31
N ASN A 76 6.44 -5.25 -6.07
CA ASN A 76 5.87 -5.93 -4.92
C ASN A 76 6.13 -5.12 -3.64
N ALA A 77 5.31 -5.36 -2.64
CA ALA A 77 5.53 -4.86 -1.30
C ALA A 77 4.80 -5.72 -0.28
N ARG A 78 5.31 -5.71 0.95
CA ARG A 78 4.58 -6.14 2.11
C ARG A 78 3.89 -4.93 2.72
N PHE A 79 2.58 -5.00 2.83
CA PHE A 79 1.74 -3.94 3.37
C PHE A 79 1.13 -4.37 4.69
N ARG A 80 1.19 -3.50 5.69
CA ARG A 80 0.50 -3.66 6.98
C ARG A 80 -0.70 -2.72 6.96
N THR A 81 -1.88 -3.28 6.77
CA THR A 81 -3.11 -2.49 6.58
C THR A 81 -3.55 -1.78 7.85
N GLU A 82 -3.15 -2.29 9.02
CA GLU A 82 -3.58 -1.78 10.33
C GLU A 82 -2.92 -0.44 10.69
N ASP A 83 -1.66 -0.23 10.29
CA ASP A 83 -0.88 0.93 10.71
C ASP A 83 -0.27 1.74 9.55
N GLY A 84 -0.64 1.41 8.30
CA GLY A 84 -0.23 2.18 7.13
C GLY A 84 1.28 2.13 6.89
N HIS A 85 1.85 0.93 7.00
CA HIS A 85 3.27 0.69 6.71
C HIS A 85 3.45 -0.20 5.48
N ALA A 86 4.37 0.16 4.59
CA ALA A 86 4.68 -0.61 3.40
C ALA A 86 6.20 -0.78 3.26
N SER A 87 6.67 -1.96 2.85
CA SER A 87 8.10 -2.18 2.63
C SER A 87 8.36 -3.17 1.49
N SER A 88 9.55 -3.07 0.89
CA SER A 88 10.02 -4.04 -0.10
C SER A 88 11.54 -4.00 -0.25
N ASP A 89 12.15 -5.11 -0.63
CA ASP A 89 13.54 -5.15 -1.12
C ASP A 89 13.66 -4.85 -2.62
N SER A 90 12.53 -4.70 -3.31
CA SER A 90 12.47 -4.41 -4.74
C SER A 90 12.76 -2.95 -5.05
N ARG A 91 12.75 -2.65 -6.36
CA ARG A 91 12.87 -1.27 -6.85
C ARG A 91 11.64 -0.44 -6.51
N ILE A 92 11.84 0.86 -6.39
CA ILE A 92 10.79 1.87 -6.19
C ILE A 92 10.94 2.98 -7.22
N GLN A 93 9.80 3.51 -7.65
CA GLN A 93 9.70 4.79 -8.37
C GLN A 93 8.74 5.68 -7.60
N VAL A 94 9.16 6.89 -7.28
CA VAL A 94 8.39 7.91 -6.58
C VAL A 94 8.30 9.13 -7.47
N THR A 95 7.10 9.64 -7.69
CA THR A 95 6.85 10.85 -8.47
C THR A 95 6.01 11.80 -7.65
N GLY A 96 6.45 13.05 -7.54
CA GLY A 96 5.67 14.14 -6.96
C GLY A 96 5.82 15.42 -7.77
N PRO A 97 5.24 16.54 -7.32
CA PRO A 97 5.39 17.83 -7.97
C PRO A 97 6.86 18.22 -8.09
N GLY A 98 7.36 18.32 -9.32
CA GLY A 98 8.71 18.79 -9.58
C GLY A 98 9.84 17.80 -9.26
N TYR A 99 9.54 16.55 -8.87
CA TYR A 99 10.58 15.56 -8.58
C TYR A 99 10.22 14.13 -8.97
N GLU A 100 11.26 13.36 -9.29
CA GLU A 100 11.21 11.92 -9.47
C GLU A 100 12.36 11.27 -8.71
N ILE A 101 12.06 10.24 -7.92
CA ILE A 101 13.04 9.49 -7.15
C ILE A 101 12.91 8.01 -7.51
N SER A 102 14.04 7.32 -7.65
CA SER A 102 14.08 5.87 -7.82
C SER A 102 15.15 5.26 -6.95
N GLY A 103 15.03 3.97 -6.66
CA GLY A 103 16.05 3.21 -5.93
C GLY A 103 15.60 1.79 -5.65
N LYS A 104 16.21 1.17 -4.64
CA LYS A 104 15.94 -0.22 -4.23
C LYS A 104 15.96 -0.33 -2.70
N GLY A 105 15.09 -1.20 -2.18
CA GLY A 105 14.98 -1.46 -0.76
C GLY A 105 14.35 -0.27 -0.06
N TRP A 106 13.05 -0.31 0.18
CA TRP A 106 12.31 0.86 0.63
C TRP A 106 11.29 0.53 1.71
N GLU A 107 10.95 1.55 2.47
CA GLU A 107 9.94 1.56 3.52
C GLU A 107 9.13 2.85 3.44
N TRP A 108 7.84 2.76 3.70
CA TRP A 108 6.92 3.88 3.80
C TRP A 108 6.12 3.77 5.09
N ASP A 109 5.94 4.92 5.75
CA ASP A 109 5.21 5.06 7.01
C ASP A 109 4.22 6.23 6.87
N SER A 110 2.92 5.91 6.89
CA SER A 110 1.86 6.91 6.76
C SER A 110 1.83 7.91 7.90
N ASN A 111 2.14 7.47 9.12
CA ASN A 111 2.02 8.29 10.33
C ASN A 111 3.12 9.35 10.39
N ARG A 112 4.23 9.10 9.71
CA ARG A 112 5.38 10.02 9.62
C ARG A 112 5.49 10.71 8.27
N SER A 113 4.59 10.43 7.33
CA SER A 113 4.68 10.88 5.93
C SER A 113 6.08 10.68 5.35
N ARG A 114 6.68 9.51 5.58
CA ARG A 114 8.11 9.26 5.31
C ARG A 114 8.32 8.09 4.38
N ILE A 115 9.17 8.29 3.37
CA ILE A 115 9.72 7.23 2.52
C ILE A 115 11.22 7.14 2.80
N GLN A 116 11.72 5.94 3.10
CA GLN A 116 13.14 5.64 3.20
C GLN A 116 13.54 4.71 2.07
N ILE A 117 14.65 5.01 1.38
CA ILE A 117 15.18 4.18 0.28
C ILE A 117 16.64 3.87 0.60
N ARG A 118 16.98 2.57 0.62
CA ARG A 118 18.26 2.06 1.11
C ARG A 118 19.40 2.18 0.10
N ALA A 119 19.15 1.90 -1.17
CA ALA A 119 20.22 1.74 -2.15
C ALA A 119 19.84 2.23 -3.54
N HIS A 120 20.88 2.49 -4.36
CA HIS A 120 20.77 2.89 -5.77
C HIS A 120 19.84 4.09 -5.98
N VAL A 121 19.89 5.03 -5.04
CA VAL A 121 19.00 6.20 -5.06
C VAL A 121 19.41 7.15 -6.17
N LYS A 122 18.47 7.49 -7.03
CA LYS A 122 18.59 8.57 -8.01
C LYS A 122 17.40 9.50 -7.82
N ALA A 123 17.68 10.78 -7.60
CA ALA A 123 16.69 11.84 -7.53
C ALA A 123 16.89 12.79 -8.71
N VAL A 124 15.80 13.18 -9.35
CA VAL A 124 15.74 14.18 -10.42
C VAL A 124 14.75 15.23 -9.97
N PHE A 125 15.17 16.49 -10.00
CA PHE A 125 14.32 17.63 -9.70
C PHE A 125 14.17 18.46 -10.96
N ASN A 126 12.92 18.75 -11.33
CA ASN A 126 12.56 19.46 -12.55
C ASN A 126 12.21 20.93 -12.28
N GLU A 127 12.52 21.42 -11.07
CA GLU A 127 12.33 22.81 -10.67
C GLU A 127 13.64 23.58 -10.80
N LYS A 128 13.53 24.89 -11.10
CA LYS A 128 14.68 25.78 -11.05
C LYS A 128 15.05 26.01 -9.59
N PHE A 129 16.23 25.56 -9.21
CA PHE A 129 16.81 25.87 -7.92
C PHE A 129 17.37 27.30 -7.90
N ASP A 130 16.50 28.29 -7.87
CA ASP A 130 16.92 29.68 -7.70
C ASP A 130 17.31 29.91 -6.22
N GLY A 131 18.62 29.96 -5.94
CA GLY A 131 19.16 30.44 -4.67
C GLY A 131 19.44 29.40 -3.58
N LEU A 132 19.55 28.11 -3.88
CA LEU A 132 19.86 27.06 -2.88
C LEU A 132 21.26 27.12 -2.27
N PHE A 133 22.16 27.92 -2.84
CA PHE A 133 23.48 28.20 -2.28
C PHE A 133 23.65 29.72 -2.19
N LYS A 134 23.15 30.31 -1.10
CA LYS A 134 23.54 31.64 -0.65
C LYS A 134 24.13 31.55 0.74
#